data_AF-A0A3R7AMU1-F1
#
_entry.id   AF-A0A3R7AMU1-F1
#
_cell.length_a   1.000
_cell.length_b   1.000
_cell.length_c   1.000
_cell.angle_alpha   90.00
_cell.angle_beta   90.00
_cell.angle_gamma   90.00
#
_symmetry.space_group_name_H-M   'P 1'
#
loop_
_entity.id
_entity.type
_entity.pdbx_description
1 polymer ?
#
loop_
_entity_poly.entity_id
_entity_poly.type
_entity_poly.pdbx_seq_one_letter_code
_entity_poly.pdbx_strand_id
1 'polypeptide(L)'
;MKLEPGGRYEVFPDPPGLIEFINRVRDNERALTTTHLVLSIKANQREWLNNYLATKQQSTSYDSLLCLLQHFCDRHGFFRQRPTKNKVKQADLAESHVLGESYNIMYEELGAHLCALSPNATSVYQPLDVGVMAPFKRNLRNLWLLEDIIVGDDDDPFSLTSRQKRMALVKRSIAAWDLVSSQEIRRSFEKALPH
;
A
#
# COMPACT_ATOMS: atom_id res chain seq x y z
N MET A 1 -40.05 -0.20 10.36
CA MET A 1 -39.19 1.00 10.34
C MET A 1 -37.80 0.58 9.90
N LYS A 2 -37.32 1.04 8.74
CA LYS A 2 -35.90 0.95 8.40
C LYS A 2 -35.19 2.03 9.20
N LEU A 3 -34.26 1.63 10.05
CA LEU A 3 -33.37 2.55 10.75
C LEU A 3 -32.37 3.07 9.71
N GLU A 4 -32.51 4.33 9.32
CA GLU A 4 -31.48 5.03 8.55
C GLU A 4 -30.22 5.15 9.43
N PRO A 5 -29.04 4.71 8.97
CA PRO A 5 -27.79 4.91 9.69
C PRO A 5 -27.54 6.42 9.89
N GLY A 6 -27.62 6.86 11.14
CA GLY A 6 -27.31 8.23 11.54
C GLY A 6 -25.84 8.55 11.35
N GLY A 7 -25.52 9.13 10.20
CA GLY A 7 -24.25 9.76 9.89
C GLY A 7 -24.40 10.51 8.58
N ARG A 8 -23.86 11.73 8.47
CA ARG A 8 -23.74 12.38 7.16
C ARG A 8 -22.91 11.45 6.29
N TYR A 9 -23.50 10.84 5.27
CA TYR A 9 -22.75 10.04 4.32
C TYR A 9 -21.71 10.94 3.67
N GLU A 10 -20.45 10.54 3.70
CA GLU A 10 -19.44 11.19 2.87
C GLU A 10 -19.80 10.84 1.42
N VAL A 11 -20.14 11.88 0.66
CA VAL A 11 -20.57 11.76 -0.74
C VAL A 11 -19.44 12.27 -1.62
N PHE A 12 -19.12 11.51 -2.66
CA PHE A 12 -18.20 11.96 -3.70
C PHE A 12 -18.78 13.19 -4.42
N PRO A 13 -17.95 14.15 -4.84
CA PRO A 13 -18.43 15.41 -5.41
C PRO A 13 -19.06 15.23 -6.80
N ASP A 14 -18.61 14.23 -7.56
CA ASP A 14 -19.22 13.83 -8.83
C ASP A 14 -19.35 12.29 -8.91
N PRO A 15 -20.47 11.74 -8.39
CA PRO A 15 -20.79 10.33 -8.50
C PRO A 15 -20.96 9.84 -9.95
N PRO A 16 -21.68 10.56 -10.87
CA PRO A 16 -21.84 10.12 -12.25
C PRO A 16 -20.52 9.88 -12.99
N GLY A 17 -19.56 10.81 -12.88
CA GLY A 17 -18.28 10.67 -13.58
C GLY A 17 -17.46 9.47 -13.10
N LEU A 18 -17.51 9.15 -11.79
CA LEU A 18 -16.85 7.95 -11.26
C LEU A 18 -17.55 6.65 -11.70
N ILE A 19 -18.88 6.65 -11.80
CA ILE A 19 -19.65 5.51 -12.33
C ILE A 19 -19.32 5.26 -13.80
N GLU A 20 -19.29 6.32 -14.61
CA GLU A 20 -18.93 6.24 -16.02
C GLU A 20 -17.51 5.71 -16.21
N PHE A 21 -16.56 6.20 -15.41
CA PHE A 21 -15.20 5.68 -15.38
C PHE A 21 -15.16 4.17 -15.06
N ILE A 22 -15.88 3.74 -14.01
CA ILE A 22 -15.93 2.34 -13.61
C ILE A 22 -16.46 1.45 -14.74
N ASN A 23 -17.55 1.86 -15.38
CA ASN A 23 -18.13 1.12 -16.49
C ASN A 23 -17.13 1.05 -17.65
N ARG A 24 -16.52 2.17 -18.05
CA ARG A 24 -15.50 2.20 -19.11
C ARG A 24 -14.32 1.26 -18.84
N VAL A 25 -13.81 1.20 -17.60
CA VAL A 25 -12.71 0.27 -17.26
C VAL A 25 -13.14 -1.19 -17.40
N ARG A 26 -14.38 -1.51 -16.98
CA ARG A 26 -14.93 -2.86 -17.07
C ARG A 26 -15.25 -3.28 -18.50
N ASP A 27 -15.76 -2.36 -19.31
CA ASP A 27 -16.09 -2.59 -20.73
C ASP A 27 -14.81 -2.85 -21.55
N ASN A 28 -13.68 -2.26 -21.15
CA ASN A 28 -12.36 -2.53 -21.74
C ASN A 28 -11.70 -3.84 -21.24
N GLU A 29 -12.47 -4.75 -20.63
CA GLU A 29 -12.02 -6.03 -20.05
C GLU A 29 -10.85 -5.93 -19.03
N ARG A 30 -10.59 -4.74 -18.48
CA ARG A 30 -9.56 -4.54 -17.47
C ARG A 30 -10.10 -4.85 -16.08
N ALA A 31 -9.27 -5.49 -15.25
CA ALA A 31 -9.60 -5.69 -13.85
C ALA A 31 -9.69 -4.33 -13.13
N LEU A 32 -10.88 -3.97 -12.65
CA LEU A 32 -11.07 -2.78 -11.81
C LEU A 32 -10.39 -3.00 -10.46
N THR A 33 -9.52 -2.07 -10.08
CA THR A 33 -8.81 -2.11 -8.79
C THR A 33 -8.99 -0.78 -8.06
N THR A 34 -8.72 -0.78 -6.74
CA THR A 34 -8.66 0.45 -5.95
C THR A 34 -7.71 1.48 -6.57
N THR A 35 -6.61 1.03 -7.20
CA THR A 35 -5.67 1.91 -7.89
C THR A 35 -6.33 2.69 -9.02
N HIS A 36 -7.18 2.05 -9.83
CA HIS A 36 -7.90 2.70 -10.92
C HIS A 36 -8.84 3.81 -10.37
N LEU A 37 -9.59 3.51 -9.30
CA LEU A 37 -10.50 4.47 -8.68
C LEU A 37 -9.77 5.69 -8.12
N VAL A 38 -8.66 5.45 -7.40
CA VAL A 38 -7.85 6.53 -6.82
C VAL A 38 -7.20 7.38 -7.92
N LEU A 39 -6.71 6.77 -9.00
CA LEU A 39 -6.16 7.53 -10.15
C LEU A 39 -7.24 8.37 -10.84
N SER A 40 -8.46 7.85 -11.02
CA SER A 40 -9.58 8.64 -11.55
C SER A 40 -9.91 9.86 -10.67
N ILE A 41 -9.94 9.68 -9.34
CA ILE A 41 -10.18 10.78 -8.40
C ILE A 41 -9.04 11.80 -8.46
N LYS A 42 -7.79 11.35 -8.52
CA LYS A 42 -6.64 12.24 -8.68
C LYS A 42 -6.70 13.06 -9.96
N ALA A 43 -7.19 12.48 -11.06
CA ALA A 43 -7.26 13.16 -12.36
C ALA A 43 -8.37 14.21 -12.38
N ASN A 44 -9.54 13.87 -11.82
CA ASN A 44 -10.75 14.63 -12.04
C ASN A 44 -11.18 15.47 -10.83
N GLN A 45 -10.73 15.12 -9.62
CA GLN A 45 -11.25 15.63 -8.34
C GLN A 45 -10.11 15.86 -7.32
N ARG A 46 -8.93 16.30 -7.79
CA ARG A 46 -7.70 16.43 -6.99
C ARG A 46 -7.85 17.33 -5.76
N GLU A 47 -8.52 18.47 -5.93
CA GLU A 47 -8.75 19.42 -4.85
C GLU A 47 -9.66 18.83 -3.77
N TRP A 48 -10.75 18.18 -4.17
CA TRP A 48 -11.61 17.46 -3.24
C TRP A 48 -10.85 16.36 -2.49
N LEU A 49 -10.01 15.58 -3.18
CA LEU A 49 -9.19 14.55 -2.54
C LEU A 49 -8.26 15.15 -1.48
N ASN A 50 -7.59 16.27 -1.79
CA ASN A 50 -6.72 16.95 -0.83
C ASN A 50 -7.49 17.46 0.39
N ASN A 51 -8.63 18.13 0.17
CA ASN A 51 -9.47 18.63 1.24
C ASN A 51 -10.02 17.49 2.11
N TYR A 52 -10.46 16.40 1.48
CA TYR A 52 -10.92 15.20 2.17
C TYR A 52 -9.82 14.61 3.05
N LEU A 53 -8.62 14.38 2.50
CA LEU A 53 -7.49 13.83 3.24
C LEU A 53 -7.03 14.75 4.37
N ALA A 54 -7.13 16.07 4.21
CA ALA A 54 -6.82 17.05 5.25
C ALA A 54 -7.76 16.96 6.47
N THR A 55 -9.00 16.47 6.29
CA THR A 55 -9.92 16.22 7.42
C THR A 55 -9.60 14.94 8.21
N LYS A 56 -8.72 14.08 7.68
CA LYS A 56 -8.41 12.78 8.27
C LYS A 56 -7.06 12.80 8.97
N GLN A 57 -6.90 11.93 9.96
CA GLN A 57 -5.58 11.69 10.52
C GLN A 57 -4.71 11.04 9.45
N GLN A 58 -3.45 11.49 9.34
CA GLN A 58 -2.49 10.92 8.39
C GLN A 58 -2.33 9.39 8.56
N SER A 59 -2.55 8.88 9.77
CA SER A 59 -2.46 7.45 10.06
C SER A 59 -3.58 6.60 9.45
N THR A 60 -4.75 7.20 9.19
CA THR A 60 -5.97 6.49 8.76
C THR A 60 -6.58 7.04 7.46
N SER A 61 -5.99 8.08 6.88
CA SER A 61 -6.53 8.78 5.70
C SER A 61 -6.70 7.86 4.49
N TYR A 62 -5.70 7.03 4.20
CA TYR A 62 -5.78 6.01 3.15
C TYR A 62 -6.92 5.01 3.40
N ASP A 63 -7.01 4.47 4.62
CA ASP A 63 -8.02 3.46 4.96
C ASP A 63 -9.43 4.06 4.91
N SER A 64 -9.57 5.33 5.31
CA SER A 64 -10.82 6.08 5.23
C SER A 64 -11.26 6.29 3.77
N LEU A 65 -10.34 6.65 2.87
CA LEU A 65 -10.63 6.76 1.43
C LEU A 65 -11.00 5.40 0.83
N LEU A 66 -10.28 4.34 1.20
CA LEU A 66 -10.55 2.98 0.73
C LEU A 66 -11.94 2.51 1.18
N CYS A 67 -12.31 2.78 2.42
CA CYS A 67 -13.63 2.47 2.96
C CYS A 67 -14.74 3.25 2.23
N LEU A 68 -14.52 4.55 1.97
CA LEU A 68 -15.43 5.38 1.19
C LEU A 68 -15.64 4.84 -0.24
N LEU A 69 -14.55 4.43 -0.92
CA LEU A 69 -14.61 3.80 -2.25
C LEU A 69 -15.35 2.46 -2.24
N GLN A 70 -15.15 1.64 -1.21
CA GLN A 70 -15.86 0.36 -1.06
C GLN A 70 -17.36 0.60 -0.90
N HIS A 71 -17.77 1.49 0.00
CA HIS A 71 -19.17 1.85 0.18
C HIS A 71 -19.79 2.42 -1.10
N PHE A 72 -19.04 3.23 -1.86
CA PHE A 72 -19.51 3.73 -3.15
C PHE A 72 -19.77 2.59 -4.14
N CYS A 73 -18.82 1.68 -4.31
CA CYS A 73 -18.99 0.51 -5.18
C CYS A 73 -20.20 -0.33 -4.75
N ASP A 74 -20.35 -0.61 -3.46
CA ASP A 74 -21.47 -1.40 -2.93
C ASP A 74 -22.83 -0.72 -3.19
N ARG A 75 -22.94 0.60 -2.97
CA ARG A 75 -24.17 1.37 -3.23
C ARG A 75 -24.58 1.37 -4.70
N HIS A 76 -23.61 1.31 -5.61
CA HIS A 76 -23.86 1.35 -7.05
C HIS A 76 -23.87 -0.04 -7.71
N GLY A 77 -23.86 -1.12 -6.92
CA GLY A 77 -23.96 -2.50 -7.44
C GLY A 77 -22.67 -3.03 -8.08
N PHE A 78 -21.52 -2.41 -7.80
CA PHE A 78 -20.23 -2.86 -8.26
C PHE A 78 -19.61 -3.85 -7.28
N PHE A 79 -19.78 -5.14 -7.56
CA PHE A 79 -19.22 -6.21 -6.72
C PHE A 79 -17.78 -6.56 -7.13
N ARG A 80 -16.92 -6.84 -6.15
CA ARG A 80 -15.60 -7.43 -6.40
C ARG A 80 -15.75 -8.83 -6.99
N GLN A 81 -14.92 -9.15 -7.97
CA GLN A 81 -14.69 -10.54 -8.38
C GLN A 81 -14.10 -11.30 -7.19
N ARG A 82 -14.67 -12.47 -6.86
CA ARG A 82 -14.15 -13.31 -5.76
C ARG A 82 -12.79 -13.87 -6.19
N PRO A 83 -11.73 -13.75 -5.37
CA PRO A 83 -10.45 -14.37 -5.67
C PRO A 83 -10.62 -15.88 -5.90
N THR A 84 -10.20 -16.36 -7.06
CA THR A 84 -10.07 -17.80 -7.33
C THR A 84 -8.91 -18.35 -6.50
N LYS A 85 -9.09 -19.53 -5.89
CA LYS A 85 -8.10 -20.14 -4.97
C LYS A 85 -6.81 -20.49 -5.73
N ASN A 86 -5.84 -19.60 -5.80
CA ASN A 86 -4.47 -19.93 -6.16
C ASN A 86 -3.68 -20.23 -4.88
N LYS A 87 -3.58 -21.51 -4.50
CA LYS A 87 -2.68 -21.95 -3.43
C LYS A 87 -1.30 -22.21 -4.02
N VAL A 88 -0.36 -21.29 -3.81
CA VAL A 88 1.07 -21.62 -3.92
C VAL A 88 1.44 -22.40 -2.67
N LYS A 89 2.15 -23.53 -2.82
CA LYS A 89 2.59 -24.35 -1.69
C LYS A 89 3.71 -23.61 -0.95
N GLN A 90 3.61 -23.53 0.37
CA GLN A 90 4.57 -22.82 1.24
C GLN A 90 5.99 -23.42 1.23
N ALA A 91 6.17 -24.63 0.68
CA ALA A 91 7.46 -25.31 0.59
C ALA A 91 8.44 -24.64 -0.40
N ASP A 92 7.95 -23.84 -1.35
CA ASP A 92 8.80 -23.18 -2.36
C ASP A 92 9.40 -21.84 -1.88
N LEU A 93 9.19 -21.46 -0.61
CA LEU A 93 9.60 -20.15 -0.06
C LEU A 93 10.85 -20.20 0.83
N ALA A 94 11.46 -21.37 1.03
CA ALA A 94 12.50 -21.57 2.03
C ALA A 94 13.73 -22.27 1.46
N GLU A 95 14.52 -21.55 0.65
CA GLU A 95 15.97 -21.79 0.54
C GLU A 95 16.61 -20.63 -0.24
N SER A 96 17.49 -19.84 0.42
CA SER A 96 18.67 -19.15 -0.17
C SER A 96 19.16 -17.91 0.61
N HIS A 97 18.94 -17.77 1.92
CA HIS A 97 19.33 -16.51 2.61
C HIS A 97 20.73 -16.46 3.19
N VAL A 98 21.48 -17.57 3.23
CA VAL A 98 22.86 -17.54 3.76
C VAL A 98 23.77 -18.38 2.87
N LEU A 99 24.50 -17.71 1.97
CA LEU A 99 25.62 -18.30 1.25
C LEU A 99 26.83 -18.37 2.19
N GLY A 100 27.66 -19.41 2.11
CA GLY A 100 28.86 -19.55 2.96
C GLY A 100 29.79 -18.32 2.95
N GLU A 101 29.84 -17.60 1.84
CA GLU A 101 30.59 -16.34 1.70
C GLU A 101 30.06 -15.22 2.62
N SER A 102 28.75 -15.15 2.84
CA SER A 102 28.15 -14.16 3.74
C SER A 102 28.51 -14.41 5.21
N TYR A 103 28.73 -15.67 5.60
CA TYR A 103 29.23 -16.01 6.93
C TYR A 103 30.64 -15.44 7.14
N ASN A 104 31.57 -15.67 6.21
CA ASN A 104 32.94 -15.18 6.37
C ASN A 104 32.99 -13.65 6.46
N ILE A 105 32.25 -12.93 5.61
CA ILE A 105 32.21 -11.46 5.68
C ILE A 105 31.68 -10.98 7.04
N MET A 106 30.59 -11.57 7.53
CA MET A 106 30.00 -11.15 8.81
C MET A 106 30.94 -11.40 9.98
N TYR A 107 31.56 -12.59 10.04
CA TYR A 107 32.40 -12.98 11.17
C TYR A 107 33.82 -12.41 11.08
N GLU A 108 34.48 -12.51 9.94
CA GLU A 108 35.90 -12.18 9.78
C GLU A 108 36.12 -10.69 9.50
N GLU A 109 35.29 -10.06 8.66
CA GLU A 109 35.48 -8.64 8.29
C GLU A 109 34.73 -7.69 9.22
N LEU A 110 33.48 -8.01 9.57
CA LEU A 110 32.61 -7.13 10.35
C LEU A 110 32.59 -7.44 11.85
N GLY A 111 33.17 -8.57 12.28
CA GLY A 111 33.17 -9.01 13.67
C GLY A 111 31.77 -9.26 14.25
N ALA A 112 30.78 -9.52 13.41
CA ALA A 112 29.38 -9.67 13.77
C ALA A 112 29.00 -11.16 13.84
N HIS A 113 28.27 -11.53 14.89
CA HIS A 113 27.73 -12.89 15.04
C HIS A 113 26.40 -13.03 14.28
N LEU A 114 26.30 -14.04 13.40
CA LEU A 114 25.06 -14.34 12.69
C LEU A 114 24.19 -15.30 13.53
N CYS A 115 22.99 -14.87 13.91
CA CYS A 115 22.04 -15.73 14.62
C CYS A 115 20.97 -16.25 13.64
N ALA A 116 20.88 -17.58 13.50
CA ALA A 116 19.82 -18.20 12.72
C ALA A 116 18.49 -18.06 13.47
N LEU A 117 17.47 -17.53 12.78
CA LEU A 117 16.11 -17.51 13.31
C LEU A 117 15.44 -18.86 13.04
N SER A 118 14.58 -19.29 13.96
CA SER A 118 13.75 -20.45 13.70
C SER A 118 12.80 -20.17 12.52
N PRO A 119 12.43 -21.21 11.74
CA PRO A 119 11.48 -21.05 10.65
C PRO A 119 10.20 -20.36 11.12
N ASN A 120 9.69 -19.42 10.31
CA ASN A 120 8.47 -18.63 10.56
C ASN A 120 8.53 -17.67 11.75
N ALA A 121 9.71 -17.40 12.32
CA ALA A 121 9.83 -16.52 13.48
C ALA A 121 10.24 -15.07 13.15
N THR A 122 10.31 -14.69 11.88
CA THR A 122 10.71 -13.31 11.49
C THR A 122 9.75 -12.26 12.03
N SER A 123 8.45 -12.55 12.02
CA SER A 123 7.40 -11.69 12.60
C SER A 123 7.52 -11.45 14.12
N VAL A 124 8.37 -12.22 14.81
CA VAL A 124 8.63 -12.09 16.25
C VAL A 124 9.99 -11.44 16.51
N TYR A 125 11.03 -11.90 15.79
CA TYR A 125 12.42 -11.55 16.13
C TYR A 125 13.08 -10.57 15.16
N GLN A 126 12.45 -10.21 14.03
CA GLN A 126 13.02 -9.22 13.11
C GLN A 126 12.38 -7.85 13.33
N PRO A 127 13.13 -6.84 13.85
CA PRO A 127 12.61 -5.48 14.05
C PRO A 127 11.97 -4.88 12.78
N LEU A 128 12.53 -5.23 11.62
CA LEU A 128 11.99 -4.82 10.32
C LEU A 128 10.53 -5.25 10.15
N ASP A 129 10.22 -6.52 10.40
CA ASP A 129 8.88 -7.09 10.26
C ASP A 129 7.97 -6.70 11.44
N VAL A 130 8.52 -6.67 12.66
CA VAL A 130 7.79 -6.43 13.92
C VAL A 130 7.27 -4.99 14.01
N GLY A 131 8.04 -4.00 13.56
CA GLY A 131 7.74 -2.60 13.88
C GLY A 131 8.04 -1.58 12.79
N VAL A 132 9.02 -1.80 11.92
CA VAL A 132 9.42 -0.80 10.89
C VAL A 132 8.52 -0.87 9.66
N MET A 133 8.13 -2.07 9.24
CA MET A 133 7.42 -2.26 7.98
C MET A 133 6.02 -1.62 7.98
N ALA A 134 5.33 -1.61 9.12
CA ALA A 134 4.00 -1.01 9.25
C ALA A 134 3.99 0.51 8.98
N PRO A 135 4.77 1.35 9.69
CA PRO A 135 4.85 2.77 9.41
C PRO A 135 5.44 3.07 8.02
N PHE A 136 6.44 2.30 7.57
CA PHE A 136 6.98 2.46 6.22
C PHE A 136 5.91 2.26 5.12
N LYS A 137 5.15 1.15 5.19
CA LYS A 137 4.05 0.87 4.24
C LYS A 137 2.93 1.92 4.34
N ARG A 138 2.68 2.47 5.52
CA ARG A 138 1.71 3.56 5.73
C ARG A 138 2.18 4.85 5.03
N ASN A 139 3.44 5.23 5.22
CA ASN A 139 4.02 6.41 4.59
C ASN A 139 4.03 6.27 3.06
N LEU A 140 4.37 5.08 2.53
CA LEU A 140 4.27 4.77 1.10
C LEU A 140 2.86 5.04 0.55
N ARG A 141 1.81 4.57 1.24
CA ARG A 141 0.42 4.78 0.79
C ARG A 141 0.01 6.24 0.83
N ASN A 142 0.38 6.95 1.90
CA ASN A 142 0.03 8.36 2.09
C ASN A 142 0.71 9.27 1.07
N LEU A 143 2.02 9.09 0.85
CA LEU A 143 2.75 9.81 -0.19
C LEU A 143 2.17 9.50 -1.57
N TRP A 144 1.88 8.23 -1.84
CA TRP A 144 1.25 7.87 -3.10
C TRP A 144 -0.08 8.58 -3.32
N LEU A 145 -0.91 8.82 -2.30
CA LEU A 145 -2.16 9.59 -2.46
C LEU A 145 -1.91 11.07 -2.79
N LEU A 146 -0.82 11.65 -2.30
CA LEU A 146 -0.49 13.06 -2.46
C LEU A 146 0.36 13.36 -3.69
N GLU A 147 0.97 12.36 -4.31
CA GLU A 147 1.71 12.52 -5.57
C GLU A 147 0.79 12.90 -6.72
N ASP A 148 1.31 13.61 -7.70
CA ASP A 148 0.60 13.84 -8.95
C ASP A 148 0.59 12.59 -9.83
N ILE A 149 -0.35 12.55 -10.77
CA ILE A 149 -0.41 11.47 -11.74
C ILE A 149 0.80 11.59 -12.65
N ILE A 150 1.45 10.45 -12.89
CA ILE A 150 2.54 10.37 -13.86
C ILE A 150 1.88 10.31 -15.23
N VAL A 151 2.18 11.30 -16.07
CA VAL A 151 1.80 11.28 -17.48
C VAL A 151 2.80 10.37 -18.20
N GLY A 152 2.29 9.31 -18.82
CA GLY A 152 3.08 8.36 -19.60
C GLY A 152 3.44 8.93 -20.98
N ASP A 153 4.03 8.09 -21.82
CA ASP A 153 4.31 8.45 -23.22
C ASP A 153 3.01 8.42 -24.06
N ASP A 154 2.02 7.64 -23.61
CA ASP A 154 0.65 7.63 -24.13
C ASP A 154 -0.26 8.47 -23.23
N ASP A 155 -1.32 9.07 -23.80
CA ASP A 155 -2.36 9.80 -23.06
C ASP A 155 -3.22 8.89 -22.14
N ASP A 156 -2.89 7.59 -22.00
CA ASP A 156 -3.50 6.67 -21.04
C ASP A 156 -2.71 6.66 -19.72
N PRO A 157 -3.24 7.22 -18.61
CA PRO A 157 -2.60 7.18 -17.29
C PRO A 157 -2.36 5.76 -16.76
N PHE A 158 -2.98 4.74 -17.36
CA PHE A 158 -2.80 3.34 -17.01
C PHE A 158 -1.69 2.64 -17.82
N SER A 159 -1.15 3.27 -18.87
CA SER A 159 -0.11 2.75 -19.77
C SER A 159 1.32 3.10 -19.31
N LEU A 160 1.57 3.23 -18.00
CA LEU A 160 2.91 3.54 -17.51
C LEU A 160 3.90 2.39 -17.77
N THR A 161 5.07 2.75 -18.30
CA THR A 161 6.17 1.82 -18.53
C THR A 161 6.70 1.26 -17.21
N SER A 162 7.30 0.07 -17.26
CA SER A 162 7.98 -0.54 -16.10
C SER A 162 9.11 0.34 -15.54
N ARG A 163 9.72 1.20 -16.36
CA ARG A 163 10.74 2.17 -15.92
C ARG A 163 10.12 3.30 -15.11
N GLN A 164 9.03 3.91 -15.60
CA GLN A 164 8.32 4.98 -14.90
C GLN A 164 7.76 4.48 -13.55
N LYS A 165 7.12 3.30 -13.54
CA LYS A 165 6.60 2.68 -12.31
C LYS A 165 7.70 2.46 -11.27
N ARG A 166 8.85 1.91 -11.68
CA ARG A 166 10.00 1.68 -10.79
C ARG A 166 10.58 2.99 -10.26
N MET A 167 10.79 3.99 -11.11
CA MET A 167 11.35 5.27 -10.71
C MET A 167 10.47 5.96 -9.66
N ALA A 168 9.15 5.98 -9.87
CA ALA A 168 8.20 6.54 -8.93
C ALA A 168 8.22 5.79 -7.59
N LEU A 169 8.25 4.45 -7.62
CA LEU A 169 8.33 3.65 -6.41
C LEU A 169 9.63 3.90 -5.62
N VAL A 170 10.78 3.99 -6.29
CA VAL A 170 12.07 4.27 -5.63
C VAL A 170 12.06 5.64 -4.94
N LYS A 171 11.65 6.69 -5.65
CA LYS A 171 11.57 8.04 -5.09
C LYS A 171 10.64 8.09 -3.87
N ARG A 172 9.48 7.44 -3.98
CA ARG A 172 8.51 7.34 -2.89
C ARG A 172 9.04 6.54 -1.71
N SER A 173 9.75 5.45 -1.95
CA SER A 173 10.35 4.64 -0.90
C SER A 173 11.39 5.41 -0.10
N ILE A 174 12.22 6.24 -0.77
CA ILE A 174 13.18 7.12 -0.09
C ILE A 174 12.43 8.10 0.81
N ALA A 175 11.47 8.85 0.25
CA ALA A 175 10.69 9.81 1.02
C ALA A 175 9.88 9.14 2.16
N ALA A 176 9.35 7.92 1.95
CA ALA A 176 8.63 7.18 2.96
C ALA A 176 9.53 6.71 4.11
N TRP A 177 10.79 6.37 3.79
CA TRP A 177 11.81 5.99 4.77
C TRP A 177 12.22 7.17 5.63
N ASP A 178 12.42 8.34 5.04
CA ASP A 178 12.76 9.58 5.77
C ASP A 178 11.69 9.98 6.79
N LEU A 179 10.44 9.57 6.57
CA LEU A 179 9.33 9.77 7.49
C LEU A 179 9.23 8.72 8.62
N VAL A 180 10.01 7.63 8.58
CA VAL A 180 10.07 6.66 9.67
C VAL A 180 10.97 7.21 10.77
N SER A 181 10.37 7.48 11.93
CA SER A 181 11.10 8.11 13.03
C SER A 181 12.11 7.15 13.67
N SER A 182 13.21 7.69 14.20
CA SER A 182 14.15 6.89 15.00
C SER A 182 13.49 6.25 16.22
N GLN A 183 12.40 6.83 16.74
CA GLN A 183 11.62 6.25 17.83
C GLN A 183 10.83 5.00 17.38
N GLU A 184 10.23 5.01 16.19
CA GLU A 184 9.59 3.82 15.61
C GLU A 184 10.63 2.70 15.40
N ILE A 185 11.83 3.05 14.95
CA ILE A 185 12.94 2.11 14.82
C ILE A 185 13.31 1.54 16.20
N ARG A 186 13.61 2.37 17.20
CA ARG A 186 13.95 1.89 18.56
C ARG A 186 12.89 0.96 19.16
N ARG A 187 11.62 1.36 19.08
CA ARG A 187 10.49 0.53 19.56
C ARG A 187 10.39 -0.81 18.83
N SER A 188 10.79 -0.88 17.56
CA SER A 188 10.82 -2.14 16.82
C SER A 188 11.86 -3.12 17.37
N PHE A 189 13.02 -2.62 17.80
CA PHE A 189 14.05 -3.42 18.46
C PHE A 189 13.62 -3.86 19.85
N GLU A 190 13.06 -2.96 20.66
CA GLU A 190 12.54 -3.28 22.00
C GLU A 190 11.49 -4.40 21.96
N LYS A 191 10.64 -4.42 20.92
CA LYS A 191 9.63 -5.47 20.72
C LYS A 191 10.20 -6.81 20.23
N ALA A 192 11.29 -6.76 19.46
CA ALA A 192 11.88 -7.95 18.86
C ALA A 192 12.83 -8.70 19.81
N LEU A 193 13.30 -8.02 20.86
CA LEU A 193 14.13 -8.63 21.90
C LEU A 193 13.27 -9.43 22.88
N PRO A 194 13.56 -10.72 23.12
CA PRO A 194 12.89 -11.48 24.16
C PRO A 194 13.18 -10.88 25.55
N HIS A 195 12.15 -10.79 26.38
CA HIS A 195 12.26 -10.41 27.81
C HIS A 195 12.81 -11.57 28.65
#